data_AF-A0A1H6QI04-F1
#
_entry.id   AF-A0A1H6QI04-F1
#
_cell.length_a   1.000
_cell.length_b   1.000
_cell.length_c   1.000
_cell.angle_alpha   90.00
_cell.angle_beta   90.00
_cell.angle_gamma   90.00
#
_symmetry.space_group_name_H-M   'P 1'
#
loop_
_entity.id
_entity.type
_entity.pdbx_description
1 polymer ?
#
loop_
_entity_poly.entity_id
_entity_poly.type
_entity_poly.pdbx_seq_one_letter_code
_entity_poly.pdbx_strand_id
1 'polypeptide(L)'
;MTSAFSSASASSALDPAQSPAVLVQKVAGSETGLPVLIATMHGKEAVLGPTLAALGFQVMLPIGYDTDALGTFSGDVRRPGTAFEAALEKARRACDATGVARAVSSEGTYRPSQALFPGARNAELLAFVDRETGFECVEYVTDTPTRFDKGRVPPDINAPEVHALLKTIGWPQIKVLVVPHDPGEGVVMPEWVFKGIGNERELAEAFDVCASYSTDGWVHLETDLRAHMNPSRMASIATVGERLALRLAAQGYRSAPV
;
A
#
# COMPACT_ATOMS: atom_id res chain seq x y z
N MET A 1 1.27 -32.42 61.81
CA MET A 1 1.23 -31.24 60.93
C MET A 1 1.80 -31.64 59.58
N THR A 2 1.20 -31.11 58.51
CA THR A 2 1.57 -31.18 57.07
C THR A 2 1.52 -32.56 56.40
N SER A 3 0.98 -32.75 55.20
CA SER A 3 -0.05 -32.10 54.35
C SER A 3 -0.04 -32.96 53.08
N ALA A 4 -1.20 -33.38 52.61
CA ALA A 4 -1.36 -34.13 51.36
C ALA A 4 -0.95 -33.30 50.13
N PHE A 5 -0.35 -33.94 49.13
CA PHE A 5 -0.33 -33.46 47.75
C PHE A 5 -0.72 -34.61 46.83
N SER A 6 -1.97 -34.56 46.36
CA SER A 6 -2.48 -35.37 45.26
C SER A 6 -2.41 -34.51 44.00
N SER A 7 -1.65 -34.98 43.00
CA SER A 7 -1.52 -34.34 41.70
C SER A 7 -2.77 -34.60 40.85
N ALA A 8 -3.52 -33.55 40.55
CA ALA A 8 -4.50 -33.55 39.46
C ALA A 8 -3.99 -32.60 38.36
N SER A 9 -3.55 -33.17 37.25
CA SER A 9 -3.18 -32.46 36.03
C SER A 9 -4.45 -32.06 35.27
N ALA A 10 -4.89 -30.82 35.45
CA ALA A 10 -5.82 -30.18 34.51
C ALA A 10 -4.99 -29.49 33.43
N SER A 11 -4.86 -30.15 32.28
CA SER A 11 -4.42 -29.50 31.04
C SER A 11 -5.58 -28.62 30.57
N SER A 12 -5.55 -27.32 30.91
CA SER A 12 -6.33 -26.34 30.20
C SER A 12 -5.58 -26.03 28.91
N ALA A 13 -6.03 -26.61 27.80
CA ALA A 13 -5.65 -26.13 26.48
C ALA A 13 -5.95 -24.62 26.43
N LEU A 14 -4.91 -23.82 26.26
CA LEU A 14 -5.05 -22.40 25.94
C LEU A 14 -5.78 -22.33 24.60
N ASP A 15 -6.99 -21.79 24.64
CA ASP A 15 -7.78 -21.39 23.48
C ASP A 15 -6.91 -20.51 22.57
N PRO A 16 -6.68 -20.85 21.30
CA PRO A 16 -5.83 -20.06 20.42
C PRO A 16 -6.54 -18.73 20.13
N ALA A 17 -6.20 -17.74 20.94
CA ALA A 17 -6.26 -16.31 20.69
C ALA A 17 -7.28 -15.89 19.60
N GLN A 18 -8.50 -15.58 20.02
CA GLN A 18 -9.28 -14.56 19.33
C GLN A 18 -8.49 -13.25 19.45
N SER A 19 -7.63 -12.97 18.47
CA SER A 19 -7.09 -11.63 18.27
C SER A 19 -8.27 -10.65 18.26
N PRO A 20 -8.21 -9.53 18.98
CA PRO A 20 -9.32 -8.59 19.02
C PRO A 20 -9.64 -8.17 17.58
N ALA A 21 -10.91 -8.30 17.19
CA ALA A 21 -11.37 -7.95 15.85
C ALA A 21 -10.95 -6.50 15.54
N VAL A 22 -10.30 -6.31 14.39
CA VAL A 22 -9.87 -4.99 13.92
C VAL A 22 -11.10 -4.12 13.74
N LEU A 23 -11.12 -2.96 14.39
CA LEU A 23 -12.22 -2.00 14.27
C LEU A 23 -12.30 -1.44 12.85
N VAL A 24 -13.51 -1.09 12.41
CA VAL A 24 -13.75 -0.51 11.08
C VAL A 24 -14.50 0.81 11.18
N GLN A 25 -14.22 1.73 10.27
CA GLN A 25 -14.87 3.03 10.14
C GLN A 25 -15.49 3.18 8.76
N LYS A 26 -16.77 3.56 8.69
CA LYS A 26 -17.40 3.91 7.42
C LYS A 26 -16.83 5.22 6.85
N VAL A 27 -16.57 5.22 5.55
CA VAL A 27 -16.05 6.39 4.81
C VAL A 27 -16.92 6.82 3.63
N ALA A 28 -17.75 5.94 3.07
CA ALA A 28 -18.69 6.27 1.99
C ALA A 28 -19.87 5.28 1.93
N GLY A 29 -20.92 5.62 1.16
CA GLY A 29 -22.06 4.74 0.89
C GLY A 29 -23.19 4.78 1.93
N SER A 30 -24.21 3.94 1.73
CA SER A 30 -25.36 3.81 2.66
C SER A 30 -25.01 2.94 3.86
N GLU A 31 -25.62 3.18 5.03
CA GLU A 31 -25.51 2.26 6.20
C GLU A 31 -26.15 0.90 5.95
N THR A 32 -27.06 0.82 4.98
CA THR A 32 -27.76 -0.41 4.59
C THR A 32 -27.08 -1.11 3.41
N GLY A 33 -25.98 -0.56 2.89
CA GLY A 33 -25.22 -1.16 1.81
C GLY A 33 -24.47 -2.40 2.27
N LEU A 34 -24.10 -3.27 1.32
CA LEU A 34 -23.25 -4.41 1.64
C LEU A 34 -21.87 -3.90 2.10
N PRO A 35 -21.32 -4.35 3.24
CA PRO A 35 -20.05 -3.84 3.72
C PRO A 35 -18.88 -4.27 2.83
N VAL A 36 -17.98 -3.34 2.51
CA VAL A 36 -16.72 -3.59 1.79
C VAL A 36 -15.59 -2.78 2.41
N LEU A 37 -14.43 -3.41 2.59
CA LEU A 37 -13.23 -2.74 3.06
C LEU A 37 -12.42 -2.15 1.91
N ILE A 38 -11.80 -1.01 2.15
CA ILE A 38 -10.59 -0.60 1.44
C ILE A 38 -9.41 -1.04 2.30
N ALA A 39 -8.88 -2.22 2.00
CA ALA A 39 -7.76 -2.88 2.65
C ALA A 39 -6.41 -2.31 2.18
N THR A 40 -6.27 -0.98 2.25
CA THR A 40 -5.07 -0.27 1.81
C THR A 40 -4.80 0.91 2.71
N MET A 41 -3.53 1.18 3.02
CA MET A 41 -3.17 2.34 3.81
C MET A 41 -3.14 3.65 3.01
N HIS A 42 -3.32 4.76 3.73
CA HIS A 42 -3.03 6.12 3.30
C HIS A 42 -3.87 6.69 2.15
N GLY A 43 -5.07 7.19 2.48
CA GLY A 43 -5.77 8.21 1.69
C GLY A 43 -6.42 7.76 0.38
N LYS A 44 -6.38 6.46 0.05
CA LYS A 44 -6.95 5.94 -1.21
C LYS A 44 -8.47 5.87 -1.19
N GLU A 45 -9.09 5.89 -0.03
CA GLU A 45 -10.52 6.06 0.14
C GLU A 45 -11.07 7.30 -0.56
N ALA A 46 -10.24 8.35 -0.71
CA ALA A 46 -10.63 9.56 -1.41
C ALA A 46 -11.00 9.29 -2.89
N VAL A 47 -10.36 8.30 -3.53
CA VAL A 47 -10.61 7.97 -4.94
C VAL A 47 -11.38 6.67 -5.15
N LEU A 48 -11.29 5.72 -4.21
CA LEU A 48 -11.99 4.44 -4.31
C LEU A 48 -13.37 4.47 -3.64
N GLY A 49 -13.53 5.26 -2.57
CA GLY A 49 -14.74 5.32 -1.76
C GLY A 49 -15.99 5.69 -2.56
N PRO A 50 -15.99 6.82 -3.29
CA PRO A 50 -17.14 7.21 -4.12
C PRO A 50 -17.50 6.16 -5.17
N THR A 51 -16.50 5.59 -5.84
CA THR A 51 -16.67 4.60 -6.90
C THR A 51 -17.29 3.30 -6.38
N LEU A 52 -16.84 2.80 -5.23
CA LEU A 52 -17.42 1.61 -4.60
C LEU A 52 -18.80 1.88 -4.00
N ALA A 53 -19.01 3.05 -3.41
CA ALA A 53 -20.31 3.46 -2.88
C ALA A 53 -21.39 3.53 -3.98
N ALA A 54 -21.01 3.94 -5.20
CA ALA A 54 -21.91 3.96 -6.36
C ALA A 54 -22.41 2.56 -6.76
N LEU A 55 -21.69 1.49 -6.42
CA LEU A 55 -22.14 0.10 -6.59
C LEU A 55 -23.09 -0.38 -5.48
N GLY A 56 -23.45 0.49 -4.54
CA GLY A 56 -24.35 0.16 -3.43
C GLY A 56 -23.64 -0.40 -2.19
N PHE A 57 -22.31 -0.38 -2.14
CA PHE A 57 -21.57 -0.81 -0.95
C PHE A 57 -21.60 0.23 0.18
N GLN A 58 -21.55 -0.25 1.42
CA GLN A 58 -21.12 0.52 2.59
C GLN A 58 -19.60 0.42 2.67
N VAL A 59 -18.90 1.48 2.30
CA VAL A 59 -17.44 1.46 2.20
C VAL A 59 -16.81 1.78 3.54
N MET A 60 -15.90 0.92 3.99
CA MET A 60 -15.28 0.96 5.29
C MET A 60 -13.74 0.93 5.21
N LEU A 61 -13.09 1.50 6.21
CA LEU A 61 -11.65 1.42 6.44
C LEU A 61 -11.35 0.64 7.72
N PRO A 62 -10.38 -0.26 7.74
CA PRO A 62 -9.90 -0.86 8.97
C PRO A 62 -9.04 0.14 9.76
N ILE A 63 -9.39 0.38 11.03
CA ILE A 63 -8.69 1.29 11.94
C ILE A 63 -7.47 0.58 12.53
N GLY A 64 -6.29 1.22 12.43
CA GLY A 64 -5.07 0.69 13.05
C GLY A 64 -4.53 -0.59 12.41
N TYR A 65 -5.06 -0.98 11.24
CA TYR A 65 -4.59 -2.13 10.48
C TYR A 65 -3.45 -1.75 9.56
N ASP A 66 -2.25 -2.22 9.90
CA ASP A 66 -1.06 -2.03 9.08
C ASP A 66 -1.07 -3.02 7.90
N THR A 67 -1.43 -2.53 6.70
CA THR A 67 -1.37 -3.32 5.47
C THR A 67 0.04 -3.42 4.88
N ASP A 68 0.99 -2.62 5.37
CA ASP A 68 2.38 -2.56 4.88
C ASP A 68 3.22 -3.74 5.42
N ALA A 69 2.71 -4.48 6.42
CA ALA A 69 3.27 -5.76 6.89
C ALA A 69 3.37 -6.85 5.79
N LEU A 70 2.75 -6.64 4.63
CA LEU A 70 2.79 -7.54 3.47
C LEU A 70 3.83 -7.17 2.41
N GLY A 71 4.63 -6.13 2.65
CA GLY A 71 5.64 -5.65 1.73
C GLY A 71 5.39 -4.20 1.30
N THR A 72 6.48 -3.44 1.16
CA THR A 72 6.47 -2.00 0.90
C THR A 72 7.17 -1.65 -0.41
N PHE A 73 7.03 -0.41 -0.86
CA PHE A 73 7.79 0.11 -2.01
C PHE A 73 9.21 0.54 -1.65
N SER A 74 9.46 0.81 -0.36
CA SER A 74 10.73 1.33 0.16
C SER A 74 11.81 0.27 0.42
N GLY A 75 11.54 -1.01 0.11
CA GLY A 75 12.52 -2.10 0.24
C GLY A 75 12.74 -2.64 1.65
N ASP A 76 12.04 -2.11 2.66
CA ASP A 76 12.09 -2.51 4.06
C ASP A 76 11.37 -3.86 4.34
N VAL A 77 10.41 -4.28 3.51
CA VAL A 77 9.72 -5.59 3.64
C VAL A 77 9.56 -6.27 2.27
N ARG A 78 10.03 -7.51 2.13
CA ARG A 78 9.93 -8.29 0.87
C ARG A 78 8.50 -8.78 0.65
N ARG A 79 7.97 -8.56 -0.57
CA ARG A 79 6.65 -9.06 -0.98
C ARG A 79 6.66 -10.58 -1.21
N PRO A 80 5.65 -11.33 -0.73
CA PRO A 80 5.45 -12.72 -1.13
C PRO A 80 4.80 -12.79 -2.52
N GLY A 81 5.31 -13.68 -3.38
CA GLY A 81 4.70 -13.98 -4.69
C GLY A 81 4.69 -12.81 -5.69
N THR A 82 3.74 -12.88 -6.60
CA THR A 82 3.47 -11.87 -7.64
C THR A 82 2.70 -10.68 -7.07
N ALA A 83 2.68 -9.56 -7.81
CA ALA A 83 1.90 -8.38 -7.41
C ALA A 83 0.38 -8.67 -7.34
N PHE A 84 -0.12 -9.63 -8.13
CA PHE A 84 -1.52 -10.06 -8.09
C PHE A 84 -1.81 -10.87 -6.82
N GLU A 85 -0.95 -11.85 -6.51
CA GLU A 85 -1.08 -12.67 -5.31
C GLU A 85 -0.99 -11.82 -4.05
N ALA A 86 -0.04 -10.87 -4.00
CA ALA A 86 0.11 -9.95 -2.88
C ALA A 86 -1.15 -9.10 -2.65
N ALA A 87 -1.78 -8.59 -3.71
CA ALA A 87 -3.01 -7.82 -3.59
C ALA A 87 -4.19 -8.68 -3.12
N LEU A 88 -4.40 -9.85 -3.71
CA LEU A 88 -5.46 -10.76 -3.29
C LEU A 88 -5.29 -11.18 -1.82
N GLU A 89 -4.06 -11.56 -1.43
CA GLU A 89 -3.74 -11.93 -0.07
C GLU A 89 -3.98 -10.77 0.92
N LYS A 90 -3.64 -9.54 0.53
CA LYS A 90 -3.92 -8.34 1.32
C LYS A 90 -5.41 -8.15 1.57
N ALA A 91 -6.23 -8.34 0.53
CA ALA A 91 -7.69 -8.26 0.66
C ALA A 91 -8.24 -9.37 1.57
N ARG A 92 -7.83 -10.62 1.37
CA ARG A 92 -8.24 -11.77 2.22
C ARG A 92 -7.91 -11.56 3.69
N ARG A 93 -6.68 -11.16 4.00
CA ARG A 93 -6.25 -10.92 5.40
C ARG A 93 -7.03 -9.81 6.06
N ALA A 94 -7.39 -8.76 5.33
CA ALA A 94 -8.24 -7.70 5.86
C ALA A 94 -9.66 -8.21 6.18
N CYS A 95 -10.23 -9.07 5.31
CA CYS A 95 -11.48 -9.75 5.63
C CYS A 95 -11.35 -10.60 6.90
N ASP A 96 -10.29 -11.41 7.00
CA ASP A 96 -10.08 -12.29 8.15
C ASP A 96 -9.86 -11.52 9.47
N ALA A 97 -9.14 -10.39 9.41
CA ALA A 97 -8.82 -9.58 10.59
C ALA A 97 -10.02 -8.77 11.13
N THR A 98 -10.98 -8.45 10.27
CA THR A 98 -12.12 -7.57 10.61
C THR A 98 -13.46 -8.32 10.70
N GLY A 99 -13.55 -9.52 10.10
CA GLY A 99 -14.79 -10.26 9.91
C GLY A 99 -15.67 -9.74 8.76
N VAL A 100 -15.24 -8.72 8.01
CA VAL A 100 -15.98 -8.20 6.86
C VAL A 100 -15.76 -9.10 5.65
N ALA A 101 -16.83 -9.54 5.00
CA ALA A 101 -16.74 -10.52 3.91
C ALA A 101 -16.00 -10.00 2.66
N ARG A 102 -16.00 -8.69 2.40
CA ARG A 102 -15.52 -8.12 1.14
C ARG A 102 -14.40 -7.12 1.37
N ALA A 103 -13.39 -7.15 0.52
CA ALA A 103 -12.30 -6.19 0.56
C ALA A 103 -11.77 -5.87 -0.84
N VAL A 104 -11.42 -4.60 -1.03
CA VAL A 104 -10.61 -4.09 -2.13
C VAL A 104 -9.23 -3.78 -1.60
N SER A 105 -8.19 -4.25 -2.26
CA SER A 105 -6.80 -3.88 -1.95
C SER A 105 -6.12 -3.26 -3.18
N SER A 106 -5.02 -2.54 -2.95
CA SER A 106 -4.21 -1.92 -4.00
C SER A 106 -2.77 -2.39 -3.93
N GLU A 107 -2.18 -2.54 -5.11
CA GLU A 107 -0.76 -2.77 -5.31
C GLU A 107 -0.27 -2.02 -6.54
N GLY A 108 1.05 -1.85 -6.61
CA GLY A 108 1.70 -1.24 -7.75
C GLY A 108 3.09 -1.81 -7.94
N THR A 109 3.62 -1.71 -9.16
CA THR A 109 4.98 -2.11 -9.49
C THR A 109 5.57 -1.16 -10.52
N TYR A 110 6.82 -0.74 -10.32
CA TYR A 110 7.54 0.23 -11.16
C TYR A 110 8.82 -0.36 -11.77
N ARG A 111 8.94 -1.69 -11.67
CA ARG A 111 9.82 -2.59 -12.42
C ARG A 111 9.06 -3.91 -12.58
N PRO A 112 7.96 -3.92 -13.34
CA PRO A 112 7.07 -5.07 -13.40
C PRO A 112 7.80 -6.30 -13.93
N SER A 113 7.41 -7.46 -13.40
CA SER A 113 7.79 -8.75 -13.98
C SER A 113 7.33 -8.78 -15.43
N GLN A 114 8.27 -9.01 -16.36
CA GLN A 114 7.98 -9.09 -17.79
C GLN A 114 7.09 -10.30 -18.15
N ALA A 115 7.02 -11.30 -17.27
CA ALA A 115 6.09 -12.42 -17.42
C ALA A 115 4.62 -12.00 -17.16
N LEU A 116 4.40 -11.04 -16.25
CA LEU A 116 3.06 -10.57 -15.89
C LEU A 116 2.63 -9.35 -16.70
N PHE A 117 3.56 -8.44 -16.98
CA PHE A 117 3.30 -7.22 -17.74
C PHE A 117 4.38 -7.03 -18.82
N PRO A 118 4.28 -7.76 -19.95
CA PRO A 118 5.26 -7.67 -21.02
C PRO A 118 5.39 -6.24 -21.54
N GLY A 119 6.60 -5.69 -21.52
CA GLY A 119 6.90 -4.35 -22.06
C GLY A 119 6.42 -3.18 -21.20
N ALA A 120 5.69 -3.42 -20.12
CA ALA A 120 5.20 -2.37 -19.24
C ALA A 120 6.34 -1.75 -18.43
N ARG A 121 6.30 -0.43 -18.26
CA ARG A 121 7.22 0.31 -17.39
C ARG A 121 6.77 0.31 -15.93
N ASN A 122 5.47 0.30 -15.73
CA ASN A 122 4.81 0.27 -14.44
C ASN A 122 3.41 -0.34 -14.58
N ALA A 123 2.86 -0.80 -13.47
CA ALA A 123 1.48 -1.23 -13.37
C ALA A 123 0.90 -0.81 -12.01
N GLU A 124 -0.34 -0.33 -12.03
CA GLU A 124 -1.16 -0.14 -10.83
C GLU A 124 -2.32 -1.13 -10.89
N LEU A 125 -2.66 -1.74 -9.76
CA LEU A 125 -3.65 -2.80 -9.72
C LEU A 125 -4.52 -2.73 -8.45
N LEU A 126 -5.75 -3.19 -8.59
CA LEU A 126 -6.69 -3.39 -7.50
C LEU A 126 -7.18 -4.84 -7.51
N ALA A 127 -7.20 -5.46 -6.35
CA ALA A 127 -7.83 -6.76 -6.15
C ALA A 127 -9.14 -6.57 -5.39
N PHE A 128 -10.16 -7.35 -5.74
CA PHE A 128 -11.39 -7.50 -4.98
C PHE A 128 -11.55 -8.96 -4.55
N VAL A 129 -11.97 -9.16 -3.32
CA VAL A 129 -12.30 -10.47 -2.74
C VAL A 129 -13.66 -10.38 -2.09
N ASP A 130 -14.52 -11.37 -2.37
CA ASP A 130 -15.75 -11.65 -1.63
C ASP A 130 -15.68 -13.06 -1.04
N ARG A 131 -15.57 -13.12 0.28
CA ARG A 131 -15.43 -14.38 1.05
C ARG A 131 -16.74 -15.14 1.18
N GLU A 132 -17.90 -14.49 1.01
CA GLU A 132 -19.20 -15.16 1.05
C GLU A 132 -19.48 -15.93 -0.24
N THR A 133 -19.12 -15.35 -1.39
CA THR A 133 -19.35 -15.96 -2.71
C THR A 133 -18.14 -16.74 -3.24
N GLY A 134 -16.96 -16.53 -2.66
CA GLY A 134 -15.69 -17.04 -3.17
C GLY A 134 -15.22 -16.33 -4.44
N PHE A 135 -15.86 -15.24 -4.84
CA PHE A 135 -15.48 -14.49 -6.02
C PHE A 135 -14.26 -13.61 -5.75
N GLU A 136 -13.30 -13.66 -6.66
CA GLU A 136 -12.11 -12.82 -6.61
C GLU A 136 -11.77 -12.29 -8.00
N CYS A 137 -11.30 -11.06 -8.07
CA CYS A 137 -10.79 -10.50 -9.30
C CYS A 137 -9.66 -9.50 -9.07
N VAL A 138 -8.85 -9.32 -10.12
CA VAL A 138 -7.82 -8.28 -10.17
C VAL A 138 -8.04 -7.49 -11.45
N GLU A 139 -8.06 -6.16 -11.32
CA GLU A 139 -7.97 -5.22 -12.42
C GLU A 139 -6.66 -4.44 -12.31
N TYR A 140 -6.13 -4.02 -13.46
CA TYR A 140 -4.90 -3.26 -13.53
C TYR A 140 -4.87 -2.33 -14.73
N VAL A 141 -4.00 -1.33 -14.65
CA VAL A 141 -3.55 -0.52 -15.79
C VAL A 141 -2.03 -0.50 -15.83
N THR A 142 -1.45 -0.57 -17.02
CA THR A 142 0.00 -0.46 -17.24
C THR A 142 0.35 0.91 -17.80
N ASP A 143 1.64 1.24 -17.77
CA ASP A 143 2.21 2.43 -18.40
C ASP A 143 1.51 3.73 -17.97
N THR A 144 1.18 3.76 -16.67
CA THR A 144 0.43 4.85 -16.07
C THR A 144 1.29 6.10 -16.04
N PRO A 145 0.69 7.31 -16.09
CA PRO A 145 1.43 8.57 -16.04
C PRO A 145 2.03 8.86 -14.65
N THR A 146 2.08 7.86 -13.76
CA THR A 146 2.78 7.99 -12.48
C THR A 146 4.21 8.43 -12.74
N ARG A 147 4.61 9.53 -12.14
CA ARG A 147 6.01 9.96 -12.16
C ARG A 147 6.79 9.12 -11.17
N PHE A 148 7.90 8.54 -11.62
CA PHE A 148 8.81 7.73 -10.81
C PHE A 148 10.22 7.85 -11.38
N ASP A 149 10.98 8.78 -10.84
CA ASP A 149 12.38 9.00 -11.19
C ASP A 149 13.26 8.85 -9.96
N LYS A 150 14.53 8.51 -10.20
CA LYS A 150 15.54 8.28 -9.16
C LYS A 150 16.93 8.61 -9.67
N GLY A 151 17.84 8.90 -8.75
CA GLY A 151 19.25 9.13 -9.07
C GLY A 151 20.17 9.14 -7.85
N ARG A 152 21.44 8.85 -8.11
CA ARG A 152 22.54 9.13 -7.18
C ARG A 152 22.91 10.59 -7.33
N VAL A 153 22.93 11.33 -6.23
CA VAL A 153 23.18 12.78 -6.22
C VAL A 153 24.05 13.18 -5.02
N PRO A 154 24.76 14.31 -5.09
CA PRO A 154 25.44 14.89 -3.94
C PRO A 154 24.40 15.41 -2.91
N PRO A 155 24.75 15.44 -1.62
CA PRO A 155 23.89 15.94 -0.54
C PRO A 155 23.83 17.48 -0.50
N ASP A 156 23.58 18.12 -1.66
CA ASP A 156 23.44 19.57 -1.78
C ASP A 156 22.21 19.89 -2.63
N ILE A 157 21.20 20.51 -2.00
CA ILE A 157 19.96 20.90 -2.68
C ILE A 157 20.18 21.88 -3.84
N ASN A 158 21.27 22.65 -3.80
CA ASN A 158 21.60 23.63 -4.83
C ASN A 158 22.40 23.02 -5.99
N ALA A 159 22.82 21.75 -5.89
CA ALA A 159 23.53 21.07 -6.95
C ALA A 159 22.65 20.95 -8.21
N PRO A 160 23.19 21.23 -9.42
CA PRO A 160 22.42 21.18 -10.66
C PRO A 160 21.72 19.84 -10.90
N GLU A 161 22.37 18.71 -10.60
CA GLU A 161 21.75 17.38 -10.75
C GLU A 161 20.60 17.12 -9.77
N VAL A 162 20.68 17.64 -8.53
CA VAL A 162 19.59 17.55 -7.56
C VAL A 162 18.40 18.35 -8.05
N HIS A 163 18.62 19.60 -8.45
CA HIS A 163 17.55 20.45 -8.96
C HIS A 163 16.88 19.86 -10.21
N ALA A 164 17.65 19.31 -11.14
CA ALA A 164 17.14 18.65 -12.34
C ALA A 164 16.27 17.43 -12.00
N LEU A 165 16.70 16.59 -11.05
CA LEU A 165 15.95 15.42 -10.61
C LEU A 165 14.66 15.82 -9.89
N LEU A 166 14.72 16.74 -8.93
CA LEU A 166 13.53 17.24 -8.21
C LEU A 166 12.48 17.83 -9.17
N LYS A 167 12.92 18.58 -10.18
CA LYS A 167 12.05 19.12 -11.22
C LYS A 167 11.41 18.01 -12.06
N THR A 168 12.17 16.98 -12.41
CA THR A 168 11.66 15.83 -13.20
C THR A 168 10.59 15.06 -12.42
N ILE A 169 10.84 14.83 -11.13
CA ILE A 169 9.91 14.19 -10.20
C ILE A 169 8.62 15.02 -10.05
N GLY A 170 8.72 16.35 -10.08
CA GLY A 170 7.60 17.26 -9.78
C GLY A 170 7.50 17.59 -8.28
N TRP A 171 8.64 17.66 -7.60
CA TRP A 171 8.73 18.11 -6.22
C TRP A 171 8.47 19.62 -6.11
N PRO A 172 7.82 20.13 -5.04
CA PRO A 172 7.40 19.44 -3.81
C PRO A 172 5.97 18.86 -3.84
N GLN A 173 5.26 18.94 -4.96
CA GLN A 173 3.89 18.39 -5.07
C GLN A 173 3.91 16.87 -4.98
N ILE A 174 4.89 16.23 -5.63
CA ILE A 174 5.25 14.83 -5.41
C ILE A 174 6.39 14.79 -4.39
N LYS A 175 6.23 14.01 -3.33
CA LYS A 175 7.28 13.89 -2.30
C LYS A 175 8.40 12.98 -2.76
N VAL A 176 9.54 13.14 -2.11
CA VAL A 176 10.71 12.30 -2.36
C VAL A 176 11.03 11.44 -1.16
N LEU A 177 11.76 10.36 -1.43
CA LEU A 177 12.45 9.54 -0.46
C LEU A 177 13.96 9.71 -0.66
N VAL A 178 14.69 9.65 0.44
CA VAL A 178 16.16 9.64 0.44
C VAL A 178 16.64 8.45 1.25
N VAL A 179 17.63 7.74 0.69
CA VAL A 179 18.33 6.62 1.33
C VAL A 179 19.84 6.67 1.01
N PRO A 180 20.71 6.05 1.82
CA PRO A 180 22.15 6.08 1.60
C PRO A 180 22.60 5.43 0.29
N HIS A 181 21.90 4.38 -0.18
CA HIS A 181 22.22 3.60 -1.39
C HIS A 181 20.94 3.16 -2.11
N ASP A 182 21.03 2.79 -3.40
CA ASP A 182 19.88 2.33 -4.17
C ASP A 182 19.28 1.07 -3.51
N PRO A 183 17.99 1.05 -3.11
CA PRO A 183 17.33 -0.14 -2.56
C PRO A 183 17.34 -1.34 -3.52
N GLY A 184 17.59 -1.13 -4.81
CA GLY A 184 17.79 -2.19 -5.80
C GLY A 184 19.11 -2.96 -5.63
N GLU A 185 20.09 -2.42 -4.91
CA GLU A 185 21.40 -3.04 -4.68
C GLU A 185 21.46 -3.85 -3.38
N GLY A 186 20.51 -3.65 -2.46
CA GLY A 186 20.47 -4.35 -1.19
C GLY A 186 19.39 -3.84 -0.24
N VAL A 187 19.31 -4.46 0.94
CA VAL A 187 18.38 -4.04 2.00
C VAL A 187 18.93 -2.78 2.67
N VAL A 188 18.10 -1.73 2.73
CA VAL A 188 18.40 -0.51 3.48
C VAL A 188 17.83 -0.64 4.89
N MET A 189 18.58 -0.24 5.91
CA MET A 189 18.08 -0.25 7.29
C MET A 189 16.94 0.77 7.45
N PRO A 190 15.82 0.43 8.12
CA PRO A 190 14.65 1.30 8.19
C PRO A 190 14.94 2.73 8.70
N GLU A 191 15.88 2.88 9.63
CA GLU A 191 16.33 4.16 10.18
C GLU A 191 17.04 5.07 9.17
N TRP A 192 17.45 4.53 8.02
CA TRP A 192 18.09 5.27 6.94
C TRP A 192 17.12 5.61 5.81
N VAL A 193 15.83 5.31 5.98
CA VAL A 193 14.81 5.54 4.95
C VAL A 193 13.97 6.77 5.30
N PHE A 194 14.33 7.92 4.74
CA PHE A 194 13.57 9.14 4.90
C PHE A 194 12.48 9.21 3.83
N LYS A 195 11.22 9.26 4.24
CA LYS A 195 10.06 9.16 3.35
C LYS A 195 9.20 10.43 3.44
N GLY A 196 8.57 10.83 2.34
CA GLY A 196 7.53 11.88 2.34
C GLY A 196 8.08 13.29 2.41
N ILE A 197 9.34 13.48 2.05
CA ILE A 197 10.05 14.76 2.15
C ILE A 197 9.43 15.76 1.18
N GLY A 198 8.94 16.88 1.71
CA GLY A 198 8.17 17.87 0.98
C GLY A 198 8.64 19.31 1.10
N ASN A 199 9.75 19.55 1.80
CA ASN A 199 10.34 20.87 1.97
C ASN A 199 11.87 20.79 2.04
N GLU A 200 12.53 21.93 1.82
CA GLU A 200 13.99 22.00 1.71
C GLU A 200 14.70 21.60 3.01
N ARG A 201 14.14 21.96 4.17
CA ARG A 201 14.73 21.65 5.47
C ARG A 201 14.81 20.14 5.70
N GLU A 202 13.70 19.45 5.53
CA GLU A 202 13.66 17.98 5.66
C GLU A 202 14.55 17.29 4.63
N LEU A 203 14.67 17.86 3.43
CA LEU A 203 15.55 17.30 2.40
C LEU A 203 17.03 17.45 2.78
N ALA A 204 17.42 18.61 3.30
CA ALA A 204 18.77 18.84 3.80
C ALA A 204 19.10 17.92 4.99
N GLU A 205 18.19 17.78 5.96
CA GLU A 205 18.35 16.85 7.08
C GLU A 205 18.52 15.39 6.59
N ALA A 206 17.69 14.95 5.64
CA ALA A 206 17.79 13.62 5.08
C ALA A 206 19.10 13.40 4.30
N PHE A 207 19.56 14.42 3.57
CA PHE A 207 20.84 14.41 2.85
C PHE A 207 22.02 14.25 3.81
N ASP A 208 22.08 15.05 4.88
CA ASP A 208 23.15 14.98 5.87
C ASP A 208 23.23 13.59 6.53
N VAL A 209 22.08 13.07 6.96
CA VAL A 209 22.02 11.74 7.59
C VAL A 209 22.42 10.66 6.59
N CYS A 210 21.81 10.62 5.41
CA CYS A 210 22.06 9.54 4.45
C CYS A 210 23.49 9.55 3.91
N ALA A 211 24.09 10.73 3.71
CA ALA A 211 25.47 10.84 3.27
C ALA A 211 26.47 10.32 4.31
N SER A 212 26.16 10.46 5.61
CA SER A 212 27.01 9.92 6.68
C SER A 212 27.05 8.38 6.72
N TYR A 213 26.03 7.73 6.15
CA TYR A 213 25.91 6.28 6.05
C TYR A 213 26.24 5.74 4.66
N SER A 214 26.53 6.59 3.67
CA SER A 214 26.91 6.15 2.35
C SER A 214 28.43 5.99 2.21
N THR A 215 28.86 5.06 1.36
CA THR A 215 30.29 4.73 1.19
C THR A 215 31.08 5.76 0.39
N ASP A 216 30.40 6.64 -0.35
CA ASP A 216 30.97 7.61 -1.29
C ASP A 216 30.55 9.06 -0.99
N GLY A 217 29.77 9.28 0.08
CA GLY A 217 29.20 10.59 0.44
C GLY A 217 28.05 11.05 -0.46
N TRP A 218 27.63 10.24 -1.44
CA TRP A 218 26.48 10.49 -2.29
C TRP A 218 25.24 9.80 -1.72
N VAL A 219 24.06 10.30 -2.06
CA VAL A 219 22.78 9.75 -1.61
C VAL A 219 21.94 9.28 -2.78
N HIS A 220 21.04 8.36 -2.54
CA HIS A 220 20.01 7.97 -3.49
C HIS A 220 18.74 8.78 -3.20
N LEU A 221 18.36 9.60 -4.17
CA LEU A 221 17.14 10.40 -4.17
C LEU A 221 16.15 9.77 -5.14
N GLU A 222 14.94 9.49 -4.70
CA GLU A 222 13.90 8.97 -5.58
C GLU A 222 12.51 9.51 -5.26
N THR A 223 11.60 9.30 -6.19
CA THR A 223 10.18 9.59 -5.99
C THR A 223 9.62 8.75 -4.86
N ASP A 224 8.91 9.37 -3.92
CA ASP A 224 8.13 8.62 -2.94
C ASP A 224 6.88 8.04 -3.63
N LEU A 225 6.90 6.74 -3.84
CA LEU A 225 5.84 6.05 -4.57
C LEU A 225 4.61 5.78 -3.72
N ARG A 226 4.56 6.14 -2.44
CA ARG A 226 3.33 5.99 -1.64
C ARG A 226 2.23 6.89 -2.23
N ALA A 227 1.04 6.36 -2.46
CA ALA A 227 -0.01 7.05 -3.23
C ALA A 227 -0.38 8.45 -2.69
N HIS A 228 -0.46 8.61 -1.38
CA HIS A 228 -0.71 9.91 -0.72
C HIS A 228 0.43 10.93 -0.87
N MET A 229 1.62 10.47 -1.26
CA MET A 229 2.79 11.30 -1.56
C MET A 229 2.95 11.60 -3.05
N ASN A 230 2.16 10.94 -3.90
CA ASN A 230 2.25 11.03 -5.35
C ASN A 230 0.85 11.16 -5.99
N PRO A 231 0.38 12.39 -6.25
CA PRO A 231 -0.93 12.63 -6.85
C PRO A 231 -1.14 11.93 -8.21
N SER A 232 -0.10 11.79 -9.03
CA SER A 232 -0.19 11.09 -10.31
C SER A 232 -0.44 9.58 -10.15
N ARG A 233 0.12 8.99 -9.09
CA ARG A 233 -0.20 7.62 -8.68
C ARG A 233 -1.63 7.51 -8.17
N MET A 234 -2.07 8.44 -7.32
CA MET A 234 -3.45 8.45 -6.81
C MET A 234 -4.48 8.51 -7.94
N ALA A 235 -4.23 9.31 -8.98
CA ALA A 235 -5.05 9.34 -10.19
C ALA A 235 -5.04 7.99 -10.93
N SER A 236 -3.88 7.33 -11.01
CA SER A 236 -3.79 5.99 -11.62
C SER A 236 -4.62 4.95 -10.86
N ILE A 237 -4.62 5.00 -9.52
CA ILE A 237 -5.47 4.15 -8.68
C ILE A 237 -6.95 4.41 -8.94
N ALA A 238 -7.35 5.68 -9.10
CA ALA A 238 -8.72 6.04 -9.45
C ALA A 238 -9.16 5.37 -10.76
N THR A 239 -8.32 5.42 -11.79
CA THR A 239 -8.58 4.77 -13.09
C THR A 239 -8.74 3.25 -12.96
N VAL A 240 -7.92 2.58 -12.15
CA VAL A 240 -8.12 1.14 -11.88
C VAL A 240 -9.44 0.92 -11.12
N GLY A 241 -9.79 1.82 -10.21
CA GLY A 241 -11.05 1.79 -9.45
C GLY A 241 -12.27 1.79 -10.36
N GLU A 242 -12.28 2.63 -11.38
CA GLU A 242 -13.35 2.67 -12.38
C GLU A 242 -13.46 1.35 -13.16
N ARG A 243 -12.33 0.78 -13.59
CA ARG A 243 -12.31 -0.53 -14.29
C ARG A 243 -12.81 -1.65 -13.39
N LEU A 244 -12.38 -1.67 -12.14
CA LEU A 244 -12.83 -2.63 -11.15
C LEU A 244 -14.34 -2.52 -10.95
N ALA A 245 -14.87 -1.31 -10.81
CA ALA A 245 -16.29 -1.10 -10.62
C ALA A 245 -17.14 -1.60 -11.80
N LEU A 246 -16.70 -1.35 -13.04
CA LEU A 246 -17.35 -1.89 -14.24
C LEU A 246 -17.37 -3.43 -14.22
N ARG A 247 -16.26 -4.07 -13.85
CA ARG A 247 -16.18 -5.52 -13.75
C ARG A 247 -17.09 -6.06 -12.65
N LEU A 248 -17.13 -5.43 -11.47
CA LEU A 248 -17.99 -5.83 -10.36
C LEU A 248 -19.48 -5.69 -10.72
N ALA A 249 -19.87 -4.59 -11.38
CA ALA A 249 -21.23 -4.40 -11.85
C ALA A 249 -21.68 -5.50 -12.84
N ALA A 250 -20.78 -5.92 -13.73
CA ALA A 250 -21.03 -7.03 -14.65
C ALA A 250 -21.19 -8.39 -13.93
N GLN A 251 -20.64 -8.53 -12.73
CA GLN A 251 -20.77 -9.70 -11.85
C GLN A 251 -21.97 -9.59 -10.87
N GLY A 252 -22.79 -8.55 -11.00
CA GLY A 252 -24.00 -8.38 -10.20
C GLY A 252 -23.83 -7.55 -8.92
N TYR A 253 -22.63 -7.06 -8.62
CA TYR A 253 -22.40 -6.10 -7.54
C TYR A 253 -22.82 -4.70 -8.01
N ARG A 254 -24.10 -4.39 -7.85
CA ARG A 254 -24.70 -3.12 -8.23
C ARG A 254 -25.74 -2.72 -7.20
N SER A 255 -25.99 -1.41 -7.09
CA SER A 255 -27.13 -0.92 -6.35
C SER A 255 -28.41 -1.50 -6.97
N ALA A 256 -29.38 -1.84 -6.13
CA ALA A 256 -30.72 -2.10 -6.64
C ALA A 256 -31.18 -0.84 -7.40
N PRO A 257 -31.84 -0.96 -8.57
CA PRO A 257 -32.44 0.19 -9.20
C PRO A 257 -33.38 0.86 -8.19
N VAL A 258 -33.14 2.15 -7.93
CA VAL A 258 -33.98 3.02 -7.10
C VAL A 258 -35.33 3.21 -7.78
#